data_AF-A0A915LM65-F1
#
_entry.id   AF-A0A915LM65-F1
#
_cell.length_a   1.000
_cell.length_b   1.000
_cell.length_c   1.000
_cell.angle_alpha   90.00
_cell.angle_beta   90.00
_cell.angle_gamma   90.00
#
_symmetry.space_group_name_H-M   'P 1'
#
loop_
_entity.id
_entity.type
_entity.pdbx_description
1 polymer ?
#
loop_
_entity_poly.entity_id
_entity_poly.type
_entity_poly.pdbx_seq_one_letter_code
_entity_poly.pdbx_strand_id
1 'polypeptide(L)'
;MEVSRSPTTDSIRSVTQTQIIQAPNKASVVQIGAEVLATLEAYRAETAVWRTRCANLELIMQDLLLREGARRASESGGGIAIGSALFINVEEDNEQFVEVINEKMVKEYEELAELAERRGNDAKAIKLSLQQVQSERDHLEQALAYLERRCYALEQLGLENGIVLANEPPLPEGIMKSLTRQELEFTVRESQGTQTALTVDDLGINEKTMDELQIRIRVMQSTFAEDRAHMGEQLADIERILLLKTELTNTLASQLDEAAKRSKVEDDSHQFERDLFRRRIEELGRIAERVPILESEIEKALSEKSKCELRLRDVEERLNDTMEKSLENALKREKAQECYWTERMDVVDRERREISAQLEHERRRAADERLKWALERADLERRLTSAIEHAEELFSKLNCPKRDVQIEVRPRTSNKYVFCRPNQRDQQVDNADLRDEQLEELVDERVAAFAAELVEKVWEVVGDIEMLNCRDEFIFRRET
;
A
#
# COMPACT_ATOMS: atom_id res chain seq x y z
N MET A 1 9.62 27.83 23.85
CA MET A 1 11.01 28.05 24.30
C MET A 1 11.72 28.60 23.07
N GLU A 2 12.17 29.83 22.94
CA GLU A 2 12.53 30.90 23.87
C GLU A 2 11.83 32.21 23.43
N VAL A 3 11.58 33.08 24.41
CA VAL A 3 10.89 34.37 24.26
C VAL A 3 11.93 35.46 24.50
N SER A 4 12.28 36.25 23.48
CA SER A 4 13.08 37.46 23.63
C SER A 4 12.18 38.69 23.50
N ARG A 5 11.96 39.34 24.64
CA ARG A 5 11.21 40.59 24.82
C ARG A 5 12.08 41.80 24.47
N SER A 6 11.48 42.78 23.80
CA SER A 6 11.93 44.17 23.71
C SER A 6 11.70 44.93 25.03
N PRO A 7 12.50 45.95 25.38
CA PRO A 7 12.24 46.79 26.54
C PRO A 7 11.44 48.05 26.16
N THR A 8 10.34 48.26 26.87
CA THR A 8 9.62 49.53 26.97
C THR A 8 10.13 50.37 28.14
N THR A 9 10.14 51.67 27.85
CA THR A 9 10.01 52.88 28.65
C THR A 9 9.62 52.82 30.14
N ASP A 10 10.07 53.88 30.81
CA ASP A 10 9.52 54.56 32.00
C ASP A 10 9.94 54.12 33.40
N SER A 11 10.84 54.90 33.99
CA SER A 11 10.97 55.08 35.44
C SER A 11 10.76 56.55 35.78
N ILE A 12 9.52 56.88 36.10
CA ILE A 12 9.09 58.13 36.74
C ILE A 12 9.73 58.19 38.14
N ARG A 13 10.58 59.20 38.37
CA ARG A 13 10.98 59.61 39.72
C ARG A 13 10.15 60.82 40.13
N SER A 14 9.47 60.66 41.25
CA SER A 14 8.64 61.65 41.91
C SER A 14 9.42 62.45 42.95
N VAL A 15 9.03 63.72 43.11
CA VAL A 15 9.12 64.59 44.31
C VAL A 15 10.51 65.15 44.67
N THR A 16 10.68 66.47 44.52
CA THR A 16 10.59 67.41 45.66
C THR A 16 10.40 68.85 45.19
N GLN A 17 9.38 69.44 45.78
CA GLN A 17 8.91 70.81 45.72
C GLN A 17 9.76 71.68 46.65
N THR A 18 10.29 72.79 46.14
CA THR A 18 10.71 73.93 46.97
C THR A 18 10.21 75.22 46.32
N GLN A 19 9.27 75.85 47.02
CA GLN A 19 8.74 77.18 46.72
C GLN A 19 9.84 78.23 46.90
N ILE A 20 9.98 79.15 45.94
CA ILE A 20 10.43 80.52 46.21
C ILE A 20 9.45 81.47 45.52
N ILE A 21 8.85 82.31 46.37
CA ILE A 21 7.94 83.40 46.06
C ILE A 21 8.70 84.49 45.29
N GLN A 22 8.24 84.86 44.11
CA GLN A 22 8.42 86.22 43.57
C GLN A 22 7.15 86.72 42.89
N ALA A 23 6.79 87.95 43.25
CA ALA A 23 5.62 88.71 42.85
C ALA A 23 5.61 89.04 41.34
N PRO A 24 4.44 89.41 40.77
CA PRO A 24 4.21 89.41 39.34
C PRO A 24 4.85 90.63 38.69
N ASN A 25 5.82 90.39 37.81
CA ASN A 25 6.27 91.42 36.89
C ASN A 25 5.25 91.58 35.76
N LYS A 26 4.66 92.77 35.75
CA LYS A 26 4.06 93.52 34.63
C LYS A 26 3.84 92.70 33.34
N ALA A 27 2.58 92.61 32.95
CA ALA A 27 2.10 92.15 31.65
C ALA A 27 2.96 92.68 30.50
N SER A 28 3.95 91.90 30.08
CA SER A 28 4.34 91.88 28.67
C SER A 28 3.21 91.13 27.98
N VAL A 29 2.34 91.88 27.30
CA VAL A 29 1.55 91.32 26.21
C VAL A 29 2.57 90.81 25.21
N VAL A 30 2.96 89.54 25.35
CA VAL A 30 3.65 88.82 24.28
C VAL A 30 2.58 88.68 23.23
N GLN A 31 2.55 89.62 22.28
CA GLN A 31 1.94 89.37 21.00
C GLN A 31 2.56 88.08 20.51
N ILE A 32 1.81 86.99 20.61
CA ILE A 32 2.10 85.79 19.85
C ILE A 32 2.23 86.28 18.42
N GLY A 33 3.45 86.25 17.87
CA GLY A 33 3.68 86.64 16.49
C GLY A 33 2.67 85.88 15.64
N ALA A 34 2.06 86.55 14.67
CA ALA A 34 1.11 85.95 13.73
C ALA A 34 1.62 84.61 13.16
N GLU A 35 2.93 84.40 13.15
CA GLU A 35 3.65 83.16 12.87
C GLU A 35 3.23 81.93 13.70
N VAL A 36 2.98 82.04 15.01
CA VAL A 36 2.60 80.88 15.83
C VAL A 36 1.14 80.49 15.59
N LEU A 37 0.25 81.47 15.40
CA LEU A 37 -1.13 81.20 15.01
C LEU A 37 -1.20 80.64 13.59
N ALA A 38 -0.42 81.19 12.65
CA ALA A 38 -0.33 80.69 11.28
C ALA A 38 0.25 79.26 11.23
N THR A 39 1.22 78.92 12.10
CA THR A 39 1.74 77.54 12.17
C THR A 39 0.72 76.58 12.80
N LEU A 40 -0.07 77.02 13.78
CA LEU A 40 -1.14 76.21 14.37
C LEU A 40 -2.29 75.96 13.37
N GLU A 41 -2.66 76.99 12.60
CA GLU A 41 -3.62 76.85 11.48
C GLU A 41 -3.06 75.98 10.36
N ALA A 42 -1.77 76.09 10.03
CA ALA A 42 -1.12 75.22 9.06
C ALA A 42 -1.14 73.75 9.52
N TYR A 43 -0.82 73.46 10.78
CA TYR A 43 -0.90 72.10 11.33
C TYR A 43 -2.34 71.57 11.38
N ARG A 44 -3.33 72.42 11.64
CA ARG A 44 -4.76 72.05 11.57
C ARG A 44 -5.21 71.75 10.14
N ALA A 45 -4.77 72.54 9.16
CA ALA A 45 -5.03 72.27 7.75
C ALA A 45 -4.33 70.98 7.29
N GLU A 46 -3.08 70.77 7.70
CA GLU A 46 -2.31 69.58 7.36
C GLU A 46 -2.94 68.31 7.97
N THR A 47 -3.36 68.35 9.24
CA THR A 47 -4.09 67.23 9.87
C THR A 47 -5.43 66.95 9.19
N ALA A 48 -6.15 67.96 8.71
CA ALA A 48 -7.36 67.75 7.91
C ALA A 48 -7.08 67.04 6.57
N VAL A 49 -5.98 67.42 5.88
CA VAL A 49 -5.53 66.74 4.65
C VAL A 49 -5.14 65.30 4.93
N TRP A 50 -4.40 65.04 6.02
CA TRP A 50 -4.00 63.69 6.42
C TRP A 50 -5.19 62.80 6.78
N ARG A 51 -6.19 63.34 7.49
CA ARG A 51 -7.46 62.61 7.78
C ARG A 51 -8.20 62.25 6.50
N THR A 52 -8.29 63.17 5.56
CA THR A 52 -8.94 62.93 4.25
C THR A 52 -8.19 61.85 3.46
N ARG A 53 -6.85 61.88 3.49
CA ARG A 53 -6.01 60.87 2.82
C ARG A 53 -6.13 59.48 3.46
N CYS A 54 -6.22 59.40 4.79
CA CYS A 54 -6.47 58.14 5.50
C CYS A 54 -7.85 57.56 5.14
N ALA A 55 -8.90 58.39 5.14
CA ALA A 55 -10.25 57.96 4.74
C ALA A 55 -10.29 57.44 3.29
N ASN A 56 -9.55 58.07 2.37
CA ASN A 56 -9.46 57.59 1.00
C ASN A 56 -8.73 56.24 0.89
N LEU A 57 -7.69 56.01 1.70
CA LEU A 57 -6.99 54.71 1.74
C LEU A 57 -7.87 53.62 2.35
N GLU A 58 -8.69 53.93 3.34
CA GLU A 58 -9.68 53.00 3.89
C GLU A 58 -10.70 52.57 2.84
N LEU A 59 -11.20 53.50 2.02
CA LEU A 59 -12.12 53.18 0.91
C LEU A 59 -11.45 52.28 -0.13
N ILE A 60 -10.19 52.55 -0.50
CA ILE A 60 -9.42 51.70 -1.42
C ILE A 60 -9.22 50.30 -0.82
N MET A 61 -8.90 50.22 0.48
CA MET A 61 -8.70 48.94 1.16
C MET A 61 -10.00 48.13 1.24
N GLN A 62 -11.15 48.79 1.47
CA GLN A 62 -12.47 48.15 1.41
C GLN A 62 -12.80 47.63 0.01
N ASP A 63 -12.53 48.39 -1.06
CA ASP A 63 -12.73 47.93 -2.44
C ASP A 63 -11.84 46.71 -2.77
N LEU A 64 -10.57 46.73 -2.35
CA LEU A 64 -9.66 45.59 -2.53
C LEU A 64 -10.11 44.35 -1.74
N LEU A 65 -10.61 44.53 -0.51
CA LEU A 65 -11.16 43.44 0.30
C LEU A 65 -12.45 42.87 -0.29
N LEU A 66 -13.32 43.72 -0.86
CA LEU A 66 -14.53 43.29 -1.56
C LEU A 66 -14.20 42.52 -2.84
N ARG A 67 -13.20 42.96 -3.61
CA ARG A 67 -12.71 42.23 -4.79
C ARG A 67 -12.11 40.88 -4.42
N GLU A 68 -11.31 40.83 -3.35
CA GLU A 68 -10.74 39.57 -2.84
C GLU A 68 -11.83 38.63 -2.30
N GLY A 69 -12.85 39.18 -1.61
CA GLY A 69 -14.01 38.43 -1.13
C GLY A 69 -14.87 37.86 -2.26
N ALA A 70 -15.18 38.67 -3.28
CA ALA A 70 -15.90 38.23 -4.47
C ALA A 70 -15.13 37.14 -5.25
N ARG A 71 -13.79 37.20 -5.25
CA ARG A 71 -12.92 36.20 -5.87
C ARG A 71 -12.91 34.88 -5.10
N ARG A 72 -12.85 34.91 -3.77
CA ARG A 72 -12.98 33.68 -2.94
C ARG A 72 -14.33 33.01 -3.11
N ALA A 73 -15.40 33.81 -3.27
CA ALA A 73 -16.73 33.27 -3.56
C ALA A 73 -16.77 32.56 -4.93
N SER A 74 -16.11 33.11 -5.97
CA SER A 74 -16.04 32.46 -7.29
C SER A 74 -15.15 31.21 -7.32
N GLU A 75 -14.08 31.17 -6.53
CA GLU A 75 -13.26 29.95 -6.32
C GLU A 75 -14.03 28.85 -5.58
N SER A 76 -14.93 29.20 -4.65
CA SER A 76 -15.75 28.24 -3.90
C SER A 76 -16.96 27.69 -4.68
N GLY A 77 -17.44 28.43 -5.69
CA GLY A 77 -18.62 28.07 -6.49
C GLY A 77 -18.34 27.34 -7.80
N GLY A 78 -17.10 27.38 -8.31
CA GLY A 78 -16.74 26.82 -9.62
C GLY A 78 -16.39 25.33 -9.66
N GLY A 79 -16.36 24.64 -8.51
CA GLY A 79 -15.79 23.29 -8.39
C GLY A 79 -16.72 22.10 -8.58
N ILE A 80 -18.02 22.28 -8.87
CA ILE A 80 -19.00 21.16 -8.77
C ILE A 80 -19.76 20.85 -10.09
N ALA A 81 -19.61 21.61 -11.17
CA ALA A 81 -20.53 21.49 -12.32
C ALA A 81 -19.88 21.16 -13.67
N ILE A 82 -18.93 20.22 -13.77
CA ILE A 82 -18.61 19.58 -15.06
C ILE A 82 -18.26 18.11 -14.82
N GLY A 83 -19.30 17.28 -14.69
CA GLY A 83 -19.13 15.84 -14.46
C GLY A 83 -20.44 15.07 -14.63
N SER A 84 -21.37 15.55 -15.44
CA SER A 84 -22.59 14.81 -15.74
C SER A 84 -23.12 15.14 -17.13
N ALA A 85 -23.32 14.04 -17.87
CA ALA A 85 -24.08 13.91 -19.10
C ALA A 85 -23.37 14.28 -20.42
N LEU A 86 -22.49 13.38 -20.86
CA LEU A 86 -22.51 12.95 -22.26
C LEU A 86 -22.25 11.43 -22.34
N PHE A 87 -23.24 10.65 -21.89
CA PHE A 87 -23.37 9.25 -22.33
C PHE A 87 -24.14 9.28 -23.65
N ILE A 88 -23.41 9.20 -24.77
CA ILE A 88 -23.99 8.83 -26.06
C ILE A 88 -23.40 7.46 -26.39
N ASN A 89 -24.28 6.47 -26.57
CA ASN A 89 -23.93 5.14 -27.06
C ASN A 89 -23.19 5.27 -28.39
N VAL A 90 -22.00 4.71 -28.50
CA VAL A 90 -21.29 4.61 -29.78
C VAL A 90 -20.73 3.21 -29.94
N GLU A 91 -21.42 2.45 -30.79
CA GLU A 91 -20.95 1.23 -31.43
C GLU A 91 -19.80 1.55 -32.41
N GLU A 92 -18.72 0.77 -32.30
CA GLU A 92 -17.76 0.31 -33.32
C GLU A 92 -16.85 1.22 -34.19
N ASP A 93 -16.83 2.56 -34.09
CA ASP A 93 -15.82 3.39 -34.83
C ASP A 93 -14.95 4.29 -33.91
N ASN A 94 -14.28 3.70 -32.90
CA ASN A 94 -13.91 4.41 -31.67
C ASN A 94 -12.45 4.90 -31.47
N GLU A 95 -11.49 4.71 -32.38
CA GLU A 95 -10.11 5.17 -32.08
C GLU A 95 -9.86 6.65 -32.47
N GLN A 96 -10.24 7.06 -33.68
CA GLN A 96 -10.00 8.44 -34.15
C GLN A 96 -10.89 9.48 -33.45
N PHE A 97 -12.12 9.09 -33.06
CA PHE A 97 -13.02 10.01 -32.37
C PHE A 97 -12.59 10.26 -30.92
N VAL A 98 -12.02 9.24 -30.26
CA VAL A 98 -11.47 9.35 -28.91
C VAL A 98 -10.20 10.21 -28.90
N GLU A 99 -9.32 10.10 -29.91
CA GLU A 99 -8.15 10.98 -30.02
C GLU A 99 -8.54 12.45 -30.18
N VAL A 100 -9.51 12.77 -31.04
CA VAL A 100 -9.96 14.16 -31.26
C VAL A 100 -10.63 14.75 -30.01
N ILE A 101 -11.37 13.94 -29.24
CA ILE A 101 -11.95 14.37 -27.97
C ILE A 101 -10.85 14.57 -26.92
N ASN A 102 -9.88 13.66 -26.84
CA ASN A 102 -8.77 13.78 -25.91
C ASN A 102 -7.89 15.00 -26.20
N GLU A 103 -7.58 15.30 -27.47
CA GLU A 103 -6.82 16.50 -27.84
C GLU A 103 -7.57 17.79 -27.50
N LYS A 104 -8.90 17.83 -27.68
CA LYS A 104 -9.72 18.98 -27.29
C LYS A 104 -9.75 19.15 -25.77
N MET A 105 -9.94 18.06 -25.04
CA MET A 105 -9.89 18.06 -23.57
C MET A 105 -8.53 18.56 -23.07
N VAL A 106 -7.42 18.07 -23.63
CA VAL A 106 -6.07 18.50 -23.24
C VAL A 106 -5.88 20.00 -23.47
N LYS A 107 -6.31 20.53 -24.61
CA LYS A 107 -6.25 21.99 -24.88
C LYS A 107 -7.08 22.80 -23.90
N GLU A 108 -8.29 22.34 -23.58
CA GLU A 108 -9.15 23.00 -22.59
C GLU A 108 -8.51 22.97 -21.19
N TYR A 109 -7.85 21.87 -20.80
CA TYR A 109 -7.12 21.78 -19.54
C TYR A 109 -5.88 22.69 -19.50
N GLU A 110 -5.14 22.81 -20.61
CA GLU A 110 -4.00 23.73 -20.71
C GLU A 110 -4.45 25.20 -20.62
N GLU A 111 -5.52 25.58 -21.33
CA GLU A 111 -6.10 26.92 -21.23
C GLU A 111 -6.62 27.25 -19.83
N LEU A 112 -7.24 26.28 -19.14
CA LEU A 112 -7.68 26.43 -17.76
C LEU A 112 -6.48 26.55 -16.79
N ALA A 113 -5.40 25.82 -17.03
CA ALA A 113 -4.18 25.92 -16.24
C ALA A 113 -3.52 27.29 -16.39
N GLU A 114 -3.42 27.82 -17.62
CA GLU A 114 -2.92 29.18 -17.86
C GLU A 114 -3.80 30.25 -17.20
N LEU A 115 -5.13 30.11 -17.27
CA LEU A 115 -6.06 31.03 -16.61
C LEU A 115 -5.94 30.98 -15.08
N ALA A 116 -5.73 29.79 -14.51
CA ALA A 116 -5.49 29.62 -13.08
C ALA A 116 -4.17 30.28 -12.65
N GLU A 117 -3.12 30.14 -13.45
CA GLU A 117 -1.83 30.78 -13.18
C GLU A 117 -1.92 32.30 -13.26
N ARG A 118 -2.58 32.86 -14.28
CA ARG A 118 -2.83 34.30 -14.41
C ARG A 118 -3.62 34.84 -13.22
N ARG A 119 -4.70 34.15 -12.80
CA ARG A 119 -5.47 34.51 -11.60
C ARG A 119 -4.64 34.43 -10.32
N GLY A 120 -3.73 33.45 -10.22
CA GLY A 120 -2.80 33.32 -9.10
C GLY A 120 -1.78 34.46 -9.02
N ASN A 121 -1.32 34.95 -10.17
CA ASN A 121 -0.40 36.10 -10.23
C ASN A 121 -1.11 37.42 -9.89
N ASP A 122 -2.35 37.62 -10.36
CA ASP A 122 -3.17 38.78 -10.00
C ASP A 122 -3.47 38.82 -8.50
N ALA A 123 -3.77 37.67 -7.88
CA ALA A 123 -3.99 37.59 -6.43
C ALA A 123 -2.73 37.96 -5.63
N LYS A 124 -1.54 37.56 -6.11
CA LYS A 124 -0.27 37.97 -5.49
C LYS A 124 -0.05 39.48 -5.63
N ALA A 125 -0.36 40.06 -6.79
CA ALA A 125 -0.24 41.50 -7.03
C ALA A 125 -1.17 42.31 -6.11
N ILE A 126 -2.43 41.90 -5.96
CA ILE A 126 -3.41 42.53 -5.06
C ILE A 126 -2.98 42.40 -3.60
N LYS A 127 -2.43 41.26 -3.20
CA LYS A 127 -1.93 41.07 -1.83
C LYS A 127 -0.74 42.00 -1.52
N LEU A 128 0.16 42.19 -2.47
CA LEU A 128 1.29 43.10 -2.32
C LEU A 128 0.84 44.56 -2.24
N SER A 129 -0.12 44.98 -3.07
CA SER A 129 -0.66 46.34 -3.00
C SER A 129 -1.43 46.59 -1.69
N LEU A 130 -2.17 45.60 -1.18
CA LEU A 130 -2.83 45.68 0.12
C LEU A 130 -1.82 45.89 1.25
N GLN A 131 -0.69 45.15 1.24
CA GLN A 131 0.37 45.31 2.24
C GLN A 131 1.02 46.69 2.17
N GLN A 132 1.26 47.22 0.96
CA GLN A 132 1.78 48.58 0.78
C GLN A 132 0.83 49.62 1.36
N VAL A 133 -0.46 49.56 1.00
CA VAL A 133 -1.49 50.48 1.52
C VAL A 133 -1.62 50.40 3.03
N GLN A 134 -1.55 49.19 3.62
CA GLN A 134 -1.55 49.02 5.08
C GLN A 134 -0.34 49.69 5.74
N SER A 135 0.86 49.51 5.17
CA SER A 135 2.07 50.14 5.71
C SER A 135 2.03 51.66 5.60
N GLU A 136 1.45 52.21 4.53
CA GLU A 136 1.24 53.65 4.38
C GLU A 136 0.24 54.16 5.41
N ARG A 137 -0.90 53.47 5.60
CA ARG A 137 -1.89 53.81 6.63
C ARG A 137 -1.24 53.88 8.02
N ASP A 138 -0.48 52.86 8.39
CA ASP A 138 0.19 52.81 9.70
C ASP A 138 1.18 53.96 9.89
N HIS A 139 1.89 54.35 8.83
CA HIS A 139 2.79 55.49 8.86
C HIS A 139 2.03 56.82 9.02
N LEU A 140 0.88 56.97 8.35
CA LEU A 140 0.04 58.16 8.46
C LEU A 140 -0.65 58.28 9.80
N GLU A 141 -1.10 57.18 10.40
CA GLU A 141 -1.65 57.15 11.75
C GLU A 141 -0.60 57.57 12.78
N GLN A 142 0.65 57.10 12.63
CA GLN A 142 1.76 57.54 13.48
C GLN A 142 2.07 59.03 13.35
N ALA A 143 2.06 59.56 12.11
CA ALA A 143 2.25 60.98 11.85
C ALA A 143 1.10 61.83 12.43
N LEU A 144 -0.15 61.38 12.30
CA LEU A 144 -1.32 62.01 12.90
C LEU A 144 -1.22 62.06 14.42
N ALA A 145 -0.90 60.93 15.06
CA ALA A 145 -0.73 60.87 16.51
C ALA A 145 0.38 61.81 17.01
N TYR A 146 1.47 61.95 16.25
CA TYR A 146 2.53 62.91 16.56
C TYR A 146 2.06 64.37 16.46
N LEU A 147 1.33 64.73 15.39
CA LEU A 147 0.79 66.07 15.22
C LEU A 147 -0.27 66.41 16.27
N GLU A 148 -1.17 65.47 16.59
CA GLU A 148 -2.21 65.65 17.62
C GLU A 148 -1.60 65.87 19.01
N ARG A 149 -0.56 65.09 19.37
CA ARG A 149 0.19 65.30 20.62
C ARG A 149 0.87 66.67 20.67
N ARG A 150 1.40 67.15 19.54
CA ARG A 150 2.06 68.46 19.46
C ARG A 150 1.06 69.61 19.52
N CYS A 151 -0.10 69.48 18.88
CA CYS A 151 -1.21 70.42 19.00
C CYS A 151 -1.70 70.50 20.45
N TYR A 152 -1.91 69.36 21.11
CA TYR A 152 -2.30 69.31 22.51
C TYR A 152 -1.26 69.99 23.42
N ALA A 153 0.04 69.72 23.20
CA ALA A 153 1.10 70.37 23.97
C ALA A 153 1.14 71.90 23.77
N LEU A 154 0.90 72.39 22.55
CA LEU A 154 0.84 73.83 22.26
C LEU A 154 -0.42 74.48 22.85
N GLU A 155 -1.55 73.78 22.87
CA GLU A 155 -2.79 74.25 23.50
C GLU A 155 -2.64 74.33 25.03
N GLN A 156 -1.99 73.34 25.66
CA GLN A 156 -1.66 73.37 27.09
C GLN A 156 -0.69 74.51 27.42
N LEU A 157 0.37 74.70 26.63
CA LEU A 157 1.29 75.83 26.79
C LEU A 157 0.58 77.19 26.58
N GLY A 158 -0.41 77.25 25.68
CA GLY A 158 -1.27 78.43 25.51
C GLY A 158 -2.10 78.71 26.76
N LEU A 159 -2.76 77.69 27.32
CA LEU A 159 -3.54 77.78 28.55
C LEU A 159 -2.67 78.19 29.75
N GLU A 160 -1.49 77.59 29.92
CA GLU A 160 -0.53 77.92 30.99
C GLU A 160 -0.05 79.38 30.92
N ASN A 161 0.03 79.94 29.71
CA ASN A 161 0.42 81.34 29.46
C ASN A 161 -0.79 82.30 29.33
N GLY A 162 -2.01 81.85 29.65
CA GLY A 162 -3.22 82.69 29.67
C GLY A 162 -3.80 83.02 28.29
N ILE A 163 -3.44 82.28 27.25
CA ILE A 163 -3.88 82.46 25.87
C ILE A 163 -5.04 81.50 25.62
N VAL A 164 -6.26 82.03 25.57
CA VAL A 164 -7.45 81.29 25.18
C VAL A 164 -7.63 81.45 23.66
N LEU A 165 -7.52 80.34 22.91
CA LEU A 165 -7.76 80.31 21.47
C LEU A 165 -9.25 80.62 21.22
N ALA A 166 -9.53 81.76 20.60
CA ALA A 166 -10.88 82.33 20.43
C ALA A 166 -11.75 81.66 19.33
N ASN A 167 -11.35 80.50 18.80
CA ASN A 167 -12.04 79.86 17.69
C ASN A 167 -12.68 78.52 18.10
N GLU A 168 -13.74 78.62 18.89
CA GLU A 168 -14.87 77.69 18.88
C GLU A 168 -16.17 78.53 18.79
N PRO A 169 -17.20 78.08 18.05
CA PRO A 169 -18.41 78.85 17.87
C PRO A 169 -19.12 79.02 19.23
N PRO A 170 -19.52 80.24 19.61
CA PRO A 170 -20.15 80.47 20.90
C PRO A 170 -21.55 79.85 20.91
N LEU A 171 -21.83 79.04 21.92
CA LEU A 171 -23.20 78.86 22.42
C LEU A 171 -23.76 80.23 22.86
N PRO A 172 -25.08 80.45 22.74
CA PRO A 172 -25.64 81.79 22.67
C PRO A 172 -25.66 82.51 24.02
N GLU A 173 -25.39 83.81 23.90
CA GLU A 173 -25.92 84.92 24.68
C GLU A 173 -25.58 85.04 26.17
N GLY A 174 -24.90 86.16 26.45
CA GLY A 174 -25.27 86.98 27.59
C GLY A 174 -24.17 87.12 28.61
N ILE A 175 -23.65 88.35 28.67
CA ILE A 175 -22.98 88.95 29.82
C ILE A 175 -21.44 88.78 29.80
N MET A 176 -20.79 89.95 29.85
CA MET A 176 -19.35 90.19 29.95
C MET A 176 -18.55 90.23 28.63
N LYS A 177 -18.68 91.37 27.93
CA LYS A 177 -17.55 92.27 27.61
C LYS A 177 -18.03 93.48 26.80
N SER A 178 -18.67 94.43 27.48
CA SER A 178 -18.82 95.81 27.01
C SER A 178 -18.45 96.76 28.14
N LEU A 179 -17.19 96.74 28.55
CA LEU A 179 -16.58 97.83 29.31
C LEU A 179 -15.13 97.97 28.86
N THR A 180 -14.94 98.64 27.72
CA THR A 180 -13.73 99.41 27.46
C THR A 180 -13.58 100.44 28.58
N ARG A 181 -12.52 100.28 29.36
CA ARG A 181 -12.09 101.20 30.42
C ARG A 181 -11.37 102.39 29.79
N GLN A 182 -12.07 103.14 28.95
CA GLN A 182 -11.60 104.38 28.33
C GLN A 182 -12.85 105.07 27.74
N GLU A 183 -13.58 105.77 28.61
CA GLU A 183 -14.68 106.73 28.34
C GLU A 183 -15.58 106.82 29.59
N LEU A 184 -14.99 107.00 30.77
CA LEU A 184 -15.71 107.45 31.96
C LEU A 184 -14.82 108.42 32.72
N GLU A 185 -14.57 109.57 32.10
CA GLU A 185 -14.21 110.79 32.84
C GLU A 185 -15.44 111.25 33.64
N PHE A 186 -15.76 110.52 34.71
CA PHE A 186 -16.59 111.09 35.76
C PHE A 186 -15.70 111.97 36.63
N THR A 187 -15.90 113.26 36.47
CA THR A 187 -15.52 114.26 37.46
C THR A 187 -16.08 113.83 38.80
N VAL A 188 -15.21 113.40 39.72
CA VAL A 188 -15.52 113.33 41.14
C VAL A 188 -15.75 114.77 41.60
N ARG A 189 -17.01 115.21 41.53
CA ARG A 189 -17.48 116.29 42.40
C ARG A 189 -17.50 115.67 43.78
N GLU A 190 -16.54 116.03 44.62
CA GLU A 190 -16.70 115.93 46.06
C GLU A 190 -18.00 116.65 46.41
N SER A 191 -19.06 115.87 46.68
CA SER A 191 -20.26 116.45 47.28
C SER A 191 -19.81 116.96 48.64
N GLN A 192 -19.70 118.29 48.75
CA GLN A 192 -19.79 118.98 50.03
C GLN A 192 -20.88 118.29 50.83
N GLY A 193 -20.55 117.83 52.04
CA GLY A 193 -21.43 117.05 52.88
C GLY A 193 -22.80 117.72 53.01
N THR A 194 -23.74 117.32 52.18
CA THR A 194 -25.16 117.46 52.46
C THR A 194 -25.43 116.39 53.49
N GLN A 195 -25.22 116.77 54.75
CA GLN A 195 -25.90 116.17 55.88
C GLN A 195 -27.39 116.41 55.60
N THR A 196 -28.01 115.53 54.81
CA THR A 196 -29.46 115.41 54.78
C THR A 196 -29.81 114.96 56.18
N ALA A 197 -30.29 115.90 56.99
CA ALA A 197 -31.00 115.60 58.21
C ALA A 197 -32.24 114.80 57.80
N LEU A 198 -32.06 113.50 57.59
CA LEU A 198 -33.15 112.54 57.54
C LEU A 198 -33.88 112.72 58.87
N THR A 199 -35.19 112.93 58.79
CA THR A 199 -36.00 112.99 60.00
C THR A 199 -35.92 111.62 60.71
N VAL A 200 -36.16 111.58 62.02
CA VAL A 200 -36.15 110.31 62.79
C VAL A 200 -37.06 109.26 62.15
N ASP A 201 -38.15 109.71 61.51
CA ASP A 201 -39.08 108.85 60.77
C ASP A 201 -38.44 108.27 59.49
N ASP A 202 -37.68 109.06 58.71
CA ASP A 202 -36.97 108.58 57.52
C ASP A 202 -35.84 107.59 57.87
N LEU A 203 -35.15 107.80 59.00
CA LEU A 203 -34.19 106.84 59.54
C LEU A 203 -34.87 105.54 59.98
N GLY A 204 -36.03 105.64 60.64
CA GLY A 204 -36.82 104.47 61.03
C GLY A 204 -37.39 103.69 59.84
N ILE A 205 -37.73 104.34 58.72
CA ILE A 205 -38.13 103.67 57.48
C ILE A 205 -36.92 102.99 56.82
N ASN A 206 -35.75 103.64 56.80
CA ASN A 206 -34.54 103.04 56.25
C ASN A 206 -34.03 101.86 57.09
N GLU A 207 -34.15 101.91 58.42
CA GLU A 207 -33.82 100.80 59.31
C GLU A 207 -34.73 99.60 59.06
N LYS A 208 -36.04 99.82 58.95
CA LYS A 208 -37.02 98.76 58.59
C LYS A 208 -36.74 98.15 57.23
N THR A 209 -36.44 98.96 56.21
CA THR A 209 -36.10 98.43 54.87
C THR A 209 -34.76 97.68 54.89
N MET A 210 -33.79 98.10 55.71
CA MET A 210 -32.54 97.36 55.88
C MET A 210 -32.77 96.03 56.60
N ASP A 211 -33.61 95.99 57.63
CA ASP A 211 -34.02 94.76 58.31
C ASP A 211 -34.74 93.80 57.36
N GLU A 212 -35.68 94.31 56.55
CA GLU A 212 -36.36 93.52 55.51
C GLU A 212 -35.37 92.95 54.48
N LEU A 213 -34.40 93.75 54.03
CA LEU A 213 -33.35 93.30 53.12
C LEU A 213 -32.44 92.26 53.78
N GLN A 214 -32.07 92.43 55.05
CA GLN A 214 -31.28 91.45 55.78
C GLN A 214 -32.02 90.13 55.96
N ILE A 215 -33.31 90.18 56.28
CA ILE A 215 -34.17 88.98 56.36
C ILE A 215 -34.20 88.30 55.00
N ARG A 216 -34.42 89.06 53.91
CA ARG A 216 -34.46 88.51 52.54
C ARG A 216 -33.12 87.89 52.14
N ILE A 217 -32.00 88.52 52.47
CA ILE A 217 -30.65 87.96 52.24
C ILE A 217 -30.47 86.65 53.00
N ARG A 218 -30.88 86.57 54.28
CA ARG A 218 -30.78 85.32 55.06
C ARG A 218 -31.66 84.21 54.48
N VAL A 219 -32.89 84.54 54.07
CA VAL A 219 -33.78 83.56 53.42
C VAL A 219 -33.14 83.06 52.13
N MET A 220 -32.65 83.95 51.27
CA MET A 220 -31.94 83.55 50.04
C MET A 220 -30.71 82.69 50.34
N GLN A 221 -29.92 83.04 51.35
CA GLN A 221 -28.75 82.25 51.76
C GLN A 221 -29.14 80.85 52.24
N SER A 222 -30.25 80.71 52.98
CA SER A 222 -30.80 79.41 53.39
C SER A 222 -31.25 78.60 52.19
N THR A 223 -32.04 79.20 51.29
CA THR A 223 -32.53 78.50 50.09
C THR A 223 -31.38 78.09 49.17
N PHE A 224 -30.36 78.95 49.00
CA PHE A 224 -29.16 78.57 48.23
C PHE A 224 -28.36 77.45 48.89
N ALA A 225 -28.32 77.38 50.23
CA ALA A 225 -27.66 76.28 50.93
C ALA A 225 -28.43 74.96 50.77
N GLU A 226 -29.77 75.02 50.85
CA GLU A 226 -30.67 73.87 50.61
C GLU A 226 -30.57 73.38 49.16
N ASP A 227 -30.66 74.27 48.17
CA ASP A 227 -30.52 73.93 46.75
C ASP A 227 -29.14 73.34 46.45
N ARG A 228 -28.08 73.90 47.06
CA ARG A 228 -26.72 73.37 46.91
C ARG A 228 -26.59 71.96 47.51
N ALA A 229 -27.22 71.69 48.66
CA ALA A 229 -27.23 70.36 49.26
C ALA A 229 -28.00 69.36 48.37
N HIS A 230 -29.18 69.74 47.88
CA HIS A 230 -29.99 68.91 47.00
C HIS A 230 -29.26 68.58 45.68
N MET A 231 -28.61 69.56 45.05
CA MET A 231 -27.79 69.33 43.86
C MET A 231 -26.59 68.43 44.16
N GLY A 232 -25.98 68.55 45.35
CA GLY A 232 -24.90 67.66 45.78
C GLY A 232 -25.35 66.21 45.91
N GLU A 233 -26.54 65.96 46.46
CA GLU A 233 -27.12 64.61 46.54
C GLU A 233 -27.44 64.05 45.15
N GLN A 234 -28.05 64.85 44.27
CA GLN A 234 -28.33 64.44 42.89
C GLN A 234 -27.05 64.10 42.12
N LEU A 235 -25.98 64.89 42.28
CA LEU A 235 -24.70 64.60 41.66
C LEU A 235 -24.07 63.30 42.18
N ALA A 236 -24.16 63.03 43.49
CA ALA A 236 -23.69 61.78 44.08
C ALA A 236 -24.49 60.56 43.60
N ASP A 237 -25.80 60.71 43.39
CA ASP A 237 -26.64 59.67 42.80
C ASP A 237 -26.30 59.42 41.33
N ILE A 238 -26.09 60.48 40.54
CA ILE A 238 -25.63 60.38 39.15
C ILE A 238 -24.27 59.67 39.09
N GLU A 239 -23.33 60.02 39.96
CA GLU A 239 -22.03 59.37 40.04
C GLU A 239 -22.14 57.87 40.33
N ARG A 240 -22.99 57.49 41.30
CA ARG A 240 -23.29 56.07 41.58
C ARG A 240 -23.89 55.34 40.38
N ILE A 241 -24.83 55.95 39.68
CA ILE A 241 -25.44 55.36 38.47
C ILE A 241 -24.38 55.20 37.37
N LEU A 242 -23.51 56.19 37.18
CA LEU A 242 -22.44 56.13 36.19
C LEU A 242 -21.44 55.01 36.49
N LEU A 243 -21.06 54.82 37.76
CA LEU A 243 -20.20 53.71 38.20
C LEU A 243 -20.84 52.34 37.95
N LEU A 244 -22.12 52.16 38.31
CA LEU A 244 -22.83 50.91 38.04
C LEU A 244 -22.94 50.64 36.53
N LYS A 245 -23.15 51.68 35.72
CA LYS A 245 -23.20 51.57 34.27
C LYS A 245 -21.85 51.18 33.69
N THR A 246 -20.75 51.76 34.17
CA THR A 246 -19.40 51.39 33.72
C THR A 246 -19.05 49.95 34.10
N GLU A 247 -19.37 49.52 35.32
CA GLU A 247 -19.24 48.13 35.75
C GLU A 247 -20.05 47.17 34.86
N LEU A 248 -21.32 47.49 34.60
CA LEU A 248 -22.16 46.69 33.71
C LEU A 248 -21.58 46.63 32.30
N THR A 249 -21.13 47.75 31.72
CA THR A 249 -20.51 47.73 30.40
C THR A 249 -19.23 46.90 30.36
N ASN A 250 -18.43 46.92 31.43
CA ASN A 250 -17.22 46.09 31.53
C ASN A 250 -17.56 44.59 31.60
N THR A 251 -18.58 44.22 32.38
CA THR A 251 -19.02 42.81 32.46
C THR A 251 -19.59 42.31 31.13
N LEU A 252 -20.41 43.13 30.46
CA LEU A 252 -20.95 42.80 29.13
C LEU A 252 -19.84 42.70 28.07
N ALA A 253 -18.86 43.60 28.09
CA ALA A 253 -17.69 43.51 27.21
C ALA A 253 -16.90 42.22 27.44
N SER A 254 -16.64 41.86 28.70
CA SER A 254 -15.96 40.60 29.04
C SER A 254 -16.75 39.37 28.58
N GLN A 255 -18.08 39.38 28.73
CA GLN A 255 -18.94 38.29 28.26
C GLN A 255 -18.94 38.15 26.73
N LEU A 256 -18.93 39.28 26.01
CA LEU A 256 -18.81 39.29 24.55
C LEU A 256 -17.44 38.75 24.10
N ASP A 257 -16.36 39.15 24.75
CA ASP A 257 -15.02 38.65 24.45
C ASP A 257 -14.88 37.15 24.72
N GLU A 258 -15.46 36.65 25.82
CA GLU A 258 -15.50 35.22 26.11
C GLU A 258 -16.34 34.44 25.10
N ALA A 259 -17.51 34.94 24.72
CA ALA A 259 -18.35 34.32 23.72
C ALA A 259 -17.64 34.26 22.35
N ALA A 260 -16.97 35.35 21.96
CA ALA A 260 -16.16 35.40 20.73
C ALA A 260 -15.00 34.38 20.77
N LYS A 261 -14.33 34.24 21.92
CA LYS A 261 -13.26 33.23 22.11
C LYS A 261 -13.80 31.81 21.99
N ARG A 262 -14.94 31.50 22.62
CA ARG A 262 -15.56 30.16 22.55
C ARG A 262 -15.99 29.82 21.12
N SER A 263 -16.65 30.74 20.43
CA SER A 263 -17.02 30.58 19.02
C SER A 263 -15.80 30.28 18.14
N LYS A 264 -14.69 31.01 18.34
CA LYS A 264 -13.46 30.78 17.58
C LYS A 264 -12.87 29.38 17.80
N VAL A 265 -12.88 28.89 19.05
CA VAL A 265 -12.39 27.54 19.36
C VAL A 265 -13.28 26.47 18.73
N GLU A 266 -14.59 26.66 18.73
CA GLU A 266 -15.54 25.76 18.06
C GLU A 266 -15.33 25.77 16.54
N ASP A 267 -15.13 26.93 15.92
CA ASP A 267 -14.82 27.07 14.49
C ASP A 267 -13.52 26.35 14.12
N ASP A 268 -12.47 26.50 14.94
CA ASP A 268 -11.19 25.82 14.76
C ASP A 268 -11.35 24.30 14.91
N SER A 269 -12.18 23.83 15.86
CA SER A 269 -12.49 22.41 16.04
C SER A 269 -13.25 21.83 14.84
N HIS A 270 -14.28 22.53 14.36
CA HIS A 270 -15.03 22.11 13.17
C HIS A 270 -14.16 22.15 11.91
N GLN A 271 -13.23 23.11 11.81
CA GLN A 271 -12.27 23.14 10.71
C GLN A 271 -11.34 21.93 10.74
N PHE A 272 -10.84 21.57 11.92
CA PHE A 272 -10.04 20.36 12.10
C PHE A 272 -10.80 19.08 11.70
N GLU A 273 -12.05 18.94 12.13
CA GLU A 273 -12.92 17.82 11.73
C GLU A 273 -13.14 17.77 10.21
N ARG A 274 -13.42 18.92 9.59
CA ARG A 274 -13.55 19.00 8.12
C ARG A 274 -12.29 18.56 7.40
N ASP A 275 -11.12 18.99 7.87
CA ASP A 275 -9.84 18.61 7.26
C ASP A 275 -9.52 17.12 7.48
N LEU A 276 -9.91 16.56 8.62
CA LEU A 276 -9.81 15.11 8.89
C LEU A 276 -10.68 14.31 7.92
N PHE A 277 -11.95 14.69 7.76
CA PHE A 277 -12.87 14.02 6.83
C PHE A 277 -12.42 14.18 5.39
N ARG A 278 -11.90 15.35 5.00
CA ARG A 278 -11.34 15.58 3.67
C ARG A 278 -10.19 14.60 3.38
N ARG A 279 -9.22 14.49 4.29
CA ARG A 279 -8.11 13.52 4.15
C ARG A 279 -8.62 12.09 4.03
N ARG A 280 -9.62 11.72 4.83
CA ARG A 280 -10.19 10.37 4.78
C ARG A 280 -10.89 10.09 3.45
N ILE A 281 -11.60 11.07 2.90
CA ILE A 281 -12.24 10.96 1.58
C ILE A 281 -11.17 10.83 0.48
N GLU A 282 -10.09 11.61 0.54
CA GLU A 282 -8.97 11.51 -0.39
C GLU A 282 -8.30 10.12 -0.34
N GLU A 283 -8.09 9.56 0.86
CA GLU A 283 -7.58 8.19 1.03
C GLU A 283 -8.51 7.14 0.41
N LEU A 284 -9.82 7.24 0.66
CA LEU A 284 -10.81 6.35 0.08
C LEU A 284 -10.88 6.51 -1.45
N GLY A 285 -10.72 7.72 -1.97
CA GLY A 285 -10.60 8.00 -3.41
C GLY A 285 -9.43 7.25 -4.04
N ARG A 286 -8.23 7.33 -3.43
CA ARG A 286 -7.05 6.58 -3.91
C ARG A 286 -7.24 5.07 -3.87
N ILE A 287 -7.97 4.56 -2.89
CA ILE A 287 -8.31 3.12 -2.83
C ILE A 287 -9.28 2.78 -3.97
N ALA A 288 -10.32 3.59 -4.16
CA ALA A 288 -11.31 3.38 -5.22
C ALA A 288 -10.68 3.41 -6.62
N GLU A 289 -9.73 4.31 -6.88
CA GLU A 289 -8.98 4.39 -8.14
C GLU A 289 -8.17 3.11 -8.43
N ARG A 290 -7.70 2.41 -7.39
CA ARG A 290 -6.92 1.17 -7.54
C ARG A 290 -7.78 -0.07 -7.81
N VAL A 291 -9.06 -0.05 -7.44
CA VAL A 291 -9.94 -1.23 -7.59
C VAL A 291 -10.10 -1.65 -9.05
N PRO A 292 -10.45 -0.75 -10.01
CA PRO A 292 -10.58 -1.13 -11.42
C PRO A 292 -9.29 -1.66 -12.04
N ILE A 293 -8.14 -1.12 -11.61
CA ILE A 293 -6.82 -1.58 -12.07
C ILE A 293 -6.62 -3.03 -11.65
N LEU A 294 -6.84 -3.33 -10.37
CA LEU A 294 -6.71 -4.69 -9.84
C LEU A 294 -7.73 -5.66 -10.45
N GLU A 295 -8.97 -5.22 -10.70
CA GLU A 295 -9.97 -6.02 -11.41
C GLU A 295 -9.49 -6.38 -12.82
N SER A 296 -8.94 -5.41 -13.56
CA SER A 296 -8.39 -5.66 -14.91
C SER A 296 -7.18 -6.61 -14.89
N GLU A 297 -6.34 -6.55 -13.87
CA GLU A 297 -5.19 -7.44 -13.69
C GLU A 297 -5.65 -8.87 -13.35
N ILE A 298 -6.69 -9.01 -12.52
CA ILE A 298 -7.30 -10.31 -12.20
C ILE A 298 -7.92 -10.92 -13.46
N GLU A 299 -8.66 -10.16 -14.25
CA GLU A 299 -9.25 -10.63 -15.51
C GLU A 299 -8.17 -11.12 -16.50
N LYS A 300 -7.07 -10.37 -16.63
CA LYS A 300 -5.91 -10.78 -17.44
C LYS A 300 -5.32 -12.10 -16.93
N ALA A 301 -5.05 -12.20 -15.63
CA ALA A 301 -4.51 -13.41 -15.02
C ALA A 301 -5.43 -14.63 -15.19
N LEU A 302 -6.75 -14.45 -15.07
CA LEU A 302 -7.73 -15.51 -15.31
C LEU A 302 -7.74 -15.95 -16.78
N SER A 303 -7.62 -15.00 -17.73
CA SER A 303 -7.53 -15.32 -19.15
C SER A 303 -6.25 -16.10 -19.50
N GLU A 304 -5.12 -15.76 -18.86
CA GLU A 304 -3.85 -16.46 -19.04
C GLU A 304 -3.90 -17.86 -18.43
N LYS A 305 -4.45 -17.98 -17.22
CA LYS A 305 -4.69 -19.27 -16.57
C LYS A 305 -5.51 -20.21 -17.46
N SER A 306 -6.62 -19.73 -18.02
CA SER A 306 -7.47 -20.51 -18.93
C SER A 306 -6.71 -21.00 -20.17
N LYS A 307 -5.86 -20.14 -20.77
CA LYS A 307 -4.99 -20.53 -21.89
C LYS A 307 -3.97 -21.60 -21.48
N CYS A 308 -3.36 -21.48 -20.30
CA CYS A 308 -2.43 -22.47 -19.78
C CYS A 308 -3.12 -23.81 -19.47
N GLU A 309 -4.33 -23.80 -18.91
CA GLU A 309 -5.12 -25.01 -18.63
C GLU A 309 -5.54 -25.74 -19.92
N LEU A 310 -5.85 -25.01 -20.99
CA LEU A 310 -6.10 -25.60 -22.30
C LEU A 310 -4.83 -26.26 -22.87
N ARG A 311 -3.69 -25.56 -22.81
CA ARG A 311 -2.40 -26.12 -23.27
C ARG A 311 -2.00 -27.36 -22.48
N LEU A 312 -2.26 -27.38 -21.17
CA LEU A 312 -1.98 -28.54 -20.34
C LEU A 312 -2.83 -29.74 -20.77
N ARG A 313 -4.15 -29.53 -20.96
CA ARG A 313 -5.06 -30.57 -21.46
C ARG A 313 -4.63 -31.10 -22.82
N ASP A 314 -4.26 -30.23 -23.76
CA ASP A 314 -3.76 -30.65 -25.08
C ASP A 314 -2.51 -31.54 -24.98
N VAL A 315 -1.62 -31.25 -24.02
CA VAL A 315 -0.40 -32.06 -23.80
C VAL A 315 -0.74 -33.39 -23.13
N GLU A 316 -1.63 -33.39 -22.15
CA GLU A 316 -2.11 -34.62 -21.48
C GLU A 316 -2.81 -35.56 -22.47
N GLU A 317 -3.69 -35.04 -23.33
CA GLU A 317 -4.35 -35.81 -24.37
C GLU A 317 -3.33 -36.41 -25.36
N ARG A 318 -2.36 -35.61 -25.83
CA ARG A 318 -1.30 -36.10 -26.71
C ARG A 318 -0.44 -37.18 -26.05
N LEU A 319 -0.12 -37.04 -24.77
CA LEU A 319 0.64 -38.05 -24.02
C LEU A 319 -0.15 -39.34 -23.86
N ASN A 320 -1.44 -39.24 -23.52
CA ASN A 320 -2.32 -40.42 -23.41
C ASN A 320 -2.42 -41.13 -24.76
N ASP A 321 -2.63 -40.39 -25.86
CA ASP A 321 -2.68 -40.95 -27.21
C ASP A 321 -1.38 -41.67 -27.61
N THR A 322 -0.21 -41.10 -27.27
CA THR A 322 1.08 -41.75 -27.58
C THR A 322 1.31 -42.98 -26.72
N MET A 323 0.96 -42.91 -25.43
CA MET A 323 1.03 -44.06 -24.53
C MET A 323 0.10 -45.19 -24.99
N GLU A 324 -1.16 -44.90 -25.32
CA GLU A 324 -2.12 -45.88 -25.84
C GLU A 324 -1.59 -46.56 -27.10
N LYS A 325 -1.10 -45.79 -28.07
CA LYS A 325 -0.48 -46.34 -29.30
C LYS A 325 0.74 -47.20 -29.00
N SER A 326 1.59 -46.78 -28.05
CA SER A 326 2.79 -47.55 -27.68
C SER A 326 2.44 -48.89 -27.04
N LEU A 327 1.44 -48.89 -26.14
CA LEU A 327 0.93 -50.08 -25.46
C LEU A 327 0.21 -51.01 -26.43
N GLU A 328 -0.61 -50.48 -27.33
CA GLU A 328 -1.27 -51.26 -28.37
C GLU A 328 -0.24 -51.95 -29.28
N ASN A 329 0.82 -51.22 -29.66
CA ASN A 329 1.90 -51.78 -30.47
C ASN A 329 2.71 -52.84 -29.70
N ALA A 330 2.99 -52.64 -28.42
CA ALA A 330 3.64 -53.64 -27.58
C ALA A 330 2.81 -54.92 -27.47
N LEU A 331 1.50 -54.78 -27.19
CA LEU A 331 0.56 -55.90 -27.12
C LEU A 331 0.46 -56.65 -28.45
N LYS A 332 0.46 -55.94 -29.59
CA LYS A 332 0.49 -56.57 -30.92
C LYS A 332 1.75 -57.41 -31.14
N ARG A 333 2.92 -56.91 -30.72
CA ARG A 333 4.19 -57.66 -30.82
C ARG A 333 4.19 -58.88 -29.91
N GLU A 334 3.74 -58.74 -28.67
CA GLU A 334 3.64 -59.85 -27.71
C GLU A 334 2.71 -60.96 -28.24
N LYS A 335 1.51 -60.59 -28.73
CA LYS A 335 0.59 -61.55 -29.38
C LYS A 335 1.21 -62.24 -30.58
N ALA A 336 1.96 -61.51 -31.41
CA ALA A 336 2.64 -62.12 -32.55
C ALA A 336 3.73 -63.12 -32.11
N GLN A 337 4.46 -62.81 -31.03
CA GLN A 337 5.44 -63.73 -30.43
C GLN A 337 4.76 -64.96 -29.83
N GLU A 338 3.63 -64.78 -29.13
CA GLU A 338 2.84 -65.88 -28.58
C GLU A 338 2.35 -66.82 -29.69
N CYS A 339 1.81 -66.27 -30.79
CA CYS A 339 1.44 -67.05 -31.97
C CYS A 339 2.64 -67.80 -32.58
N TYR A 340 3.79 -67.15 -32.70
CA TYR A 340 5.00 -67.79 -33.22
C TYR A 340 5.44 -68.97 -32.35
N TRP A 341 5.52 -68.78 -31.03
CA TRP A 341 5.96 -69.83 -30.11
C TRP A 341 4.95 -70.97 -30.01
N THR A 342 3.65 -70.68 -30.02
CA THR A 342 2.61 -71.72 -30.04
C THR A 342 2.71 -72.57 -31.31
N GLU A 343 2.83 -71.96 -32.49
CA GLU A 343 3.05 -72.68 -33.75
C GLU A 343 4.35 -73.50 -33.74
N ARG A 344 5.45 -72.94 -33.21
CA ARG A 344 6.74 -73.62 -33.11
C ARG A 344 6.67 -74.82 -32.16
N MET A 345 6.01 -74.67 -31.01
CA MET A 345 5.78 -75.75 -30.06
C MET A 345 4.90 -76.83 -30.66
N ASP A 346 3.88 -76.48 -31.45
CA ASP A 346 3.05 -77.46 -32.17
C ASP A 346 3.84 -78.28 -33.19
N VAL A 347 4.82 -77.68 -33.88
CA VAL A 347 5.74 -78.40 -34.78
C VAL A 347 6.58 -79.40 -33.99
N VAL A 348 7.23 -78.95 -32.93
CA VAL A 348 8.08 -79.79 -32.08
C VAL A 348 7.27 -80.93 -31.46
N ASP A 349 6.05 -80.64 -31.01
CA ASP A 349 5.14 -81.63 -30.47
C ASP A 349 4.72 -82.67 -31.51
N ARG A 350 4.50 -82.28 -32.77
CA ARG A 350 4.25 -83.22 -33.88
C ARG A 350 5.45 -84.11 -34.14
N GLU A 351 6.64 -83.54 -34.26
CA GLU A 351 7.89 -84.29 -34.45
C GLU A 351 8.14 -85.25 -33.28
N ARG A 352 7.92 -84.81 -32.03
CA ARG A 352 8.01 -85.66 -30.85
C ARG A 352 7.05 -86.84 -30.94
N ARG A 353 5.80 -86.61 -31.34
CA ARG A 353 4.79 -87.69 -31.52
C ARG A 353 5.21 -88.67 -32.61
N GLU A 354 5.73 -88.18 -33.73
CA GLU A 354 6.22 -89.01 -34.84
C GLU A 354 7.41 -89.88 -34.43
N ILE A 355 8.43 -89.30 -33.80
CA ILE A 355 9.60 -90.03 -33.29
C ILE A 355 9.17 -91.06 -32.24
N SER A 356 8.25 -90.68 -31.33
CA SER A 356 7.72 -91.61 -30.33
C SER A 356 7.01 -92.81 -30.99
N ALA A 357 6.19 -92.57 -32.01
CA ALA A 357 5.51 -93.62 -32.76
C ALA A 357 6.49 -94.52 -33.55
N GLN A 358 7.52 -93.94 -34.16
CA GLN A 358 8.59 -94.70 -34.83
C GLN A 358 9.35 -95.58 -33.84
N LEU A 359 9.72 -95.02 -32.69
CA LEU A 359 10.42 -95.74 -31.63
C LEU A 359 9.57 -96.89 -31.05
N GLU A 360 8.26 -96.70 -30.88
CA GLU A 360 7.35 -97.79 -30.53
C GLU A 360 7.28 -98.87 -31.63
N HIS A 361 7.25 -98.47 -32.90
CA HIS A 361 7.20 -99.40 -34.02
C HIS A 361 8.48 -100.23 -34.13
N GLU A 362 9.68 -99.62 -34.00
CA GLU A 362 10.95 -100.35 -33.97
C GLU A 362 11.05 -101.26 -32.74
N ARG A 363 10.56 -100.83 -31.57
CA ARG A 363 10.47 -101.70 -30.39
C ARG A 363 9.62 -102.93 -30.65
N ARG A 364 8.48 -102.79 -31.35
CA ARG A 364 7.62 -103.91 -31.75
C ARG A 364 8.33 -104.82 -32.76
N ARG A 365 8.95 -104.27 -33.81
CA ARG A 365 9.72 -105.07 -34.78
C ARG A 365 10.85 -105.86 -34.12
N ALA A 366 11.63 -105.23 -33.23
CA ALA A 366 12.70 -105.90 -32.50
C ALA A 366 12.15 -107.03 -31.60
N ALA A 367 10.97 -106.84 -30.98
CA ALA A 367 10.31 -107.90 -30.21
C ALA A 367 9.83 -109.05 -31.10
N ASP A 368 9.24 -108.76 -32.27
CA ASP A 368 8.80 -109.76 -33.24
C ASP A 368 9.98 -110.55 -33.82
N GLU A 369 11.08 -109.88 -34.16
CA GLU A 369 12.32 -110.52 -34.61
C GLU A 369 12.92 -111.40 -33.51
N ARG A 370 12.99 -110.92 -32.27
CA ARG A 370 13.45 -111.74 -31.12
C ARG A 370 12.58 -112.98 -30.96
N LEU A 371 11.25 -112.84 -31.09
CA LEU A 371 10.31 -113.96 -31.03
C LEU A 371 10.54 -114.93 -32.19
N LYS A 372 10.73 -114.43 -33.42
CA LYS A 372 11.03 -115.24 -34.60
C LYS A 372 12.34 -116.02 -34.44
N TRP A 373 13.41 -115.36 -34.01
CA TRP A 373 14.69 -116.01 -33.71
C TRP A 373 14.55 -117.06 -32.61
N ALA A 374 13.76 -116.78 -31.55
CA ALA A 374 13.50 -117.75 -30.49
C ALA A 374 12.74 -118.98 -31.00
N LEU A 375 11.74 -118.79 -31.88
CA LEU A 375 10.99 -119.89 -32.51
C LEU A 375 11.87 -120.72 -33.45
N GLU A 376 12.63 -120.07 -34.34
CA GLU A 376 13.55 -120.75 -35.27
C GLU A 376 14.63 -121.52 -34.50
N ARG A 377 15.19 -120.91 -33.46
CA ARG A 377 16.14 -121.58 -32.56
C ARG A 377 15.50 -122.77 -31.86
N ALA A 378 14.31 -122.63 -31.28
CA ALA A 378 13.61 -123.73 -30.63
C ALA A 378 13.27 -124.87 -31.60
N ASP A 379 12.90 -124.56 -32.84
CA ASP A 379 12.64 -125.56 -33.88
C ASP A 379 13.92 -126.26 -34.35
N LEU A 380 15.03 -125.54 -34.50
CA LEU A 380 16.34 -126.13 -34.77
C LEU A 380 16.80 -127.01 -33.60
N GLU A 381 16.66 -126.53 -32.36
CA GLU A 381 16.96 -127.30 -31.15
C GLU A 381 16.11 -128.57 -31.08
N ARG A 382 14.81 -128.52 -31.41
CA ARG A 382 13.94 -129.71 -31.53
C ARG A 382 14.38 -130.67 -32.63
N ARG A 383 14.75 -130.17 -33.81
CA ARG A 383 15.25 -131.01 -34.92
C ARG A 383 16.58 -131.65 -34.57
N LEU A 384 17.49 -130.91 -33.93
CA LEU A 384 18.78 -131.40 -33.48
C LEU A 384 18.63 -132.44 -32.37
N THR A 385 17.79 -132.17 -31.36
CA THR A 385 17.49 -133.14 -30.29
C THR A 385 16.85 -134.41 -30.86
N SER A 386 15.86 -134.29 -31.75
CA SER A 386 15.28 -135.46 -32.45
C SER A 386 16.30 -136.22 -33.31
N ALA A 387 17.21 -135.52 -33.99
CA ALA A 387 18.28 -136.16 -34.76
C ALA A 387 19.32 -136.85 -33.87
N ILE A 388 19.64 -136.27 -32.71
CA ILE A 388 20.49 -136.88 -31.68
C ILE A 388 19.81 -138.12 -31.11
N GLU A 389 18.52 -138.04 -30.74
CA GLU A 389 17.74 -139.19 -30.26
C GLU A 389 17.70 -140.32 -31.31
N HIS A 390 17.47 -140.00 -32.59
CA HIS A 390 17.51 -141.00 -33.66
C HIS A 390 18.92 -141.58 -33.87
N ALA A 391 19.98 -140.76 -33.74
CA ALA A 391 21.35 -141.26 -33.77
C ALA A 391 21.64 -142.15 -32.55
N GLU A 392 21.15 -141.82 -31.36
CA GLU A 392 21.24 -142.65 -30.15
C GLU A 392 20.48 -143.97 -30.30
N GLU A 393 19.30 -143.97 -30.94
CA GLU A 393 18.59 -145.19 -31.33
C GLU A 393 19.38 -146.05 -32.32
N LEU A 394 20.05 -145.44 -33.30
CA LEU A 394 20.94 -146.15 -34.23
C LEU A 394 22.18 -146.68 -33.50
N PHE A 395 22.79 -145.88 -32.61
CA PHE A 395 23.92 -146.30 -31.79
C PHE A 395 23.55 -147.45 -30.87
N SER A 396 22.37 -147.45 -30.26
CA SER A 396 21.88 -148.56 -29.43
C SER A 396 21.53 -149.81 -30.27
N LYS A 397 21.13 -149.66 -31.54
CA LYS A 397 20.95 -150.78 -32.49
C LYS A 397 22.29 -151.33 -33.03
N LEU A 398 23.32 -150.48 -33.17
CA LEU A 398 24.66 -150.87 -33.66
C LEU A 398 25.56 -151.42 -32.55
N ASN A 399 25.42 -150.91 -31.33
CA ASN A 399 26.13 -151.38 -30.14
C ASN A 399 25.21 -152.26 -29.28
N CYS A 400 24.85 -153.43 -29.81
CA CYS A 400 24.44 -154.54 -28.96
C CYS A 400 25.60 -154.84 -27.99
N PRO A 401 25.40 -154.97 -26.67
CA PRO A 401 26.48 -155.27 -25.73
C PRO A 401 26.99 -156.70 -25.98
N LYS A 402 27.96 -156.83 -26.90
CA LYS A 402 28.81 -158.02 -26.98
C LYS A 402 29.80 -157.91 -25.84
N ARG A 403 29.71 -158.89 -24.94
CA ARG A 403 30.67 -159.16 -23.87
C ARG A 403 32.07 -159.26 -24.45
N ASP A 404 32.86 -158.21 -24.31
CA ASP A 404 34.28 -158.30 -24.52
C ASP A 404 34.95 -158.79 -23.24
N VAL A 405 35.53 -159.97 -23.40
CA VAL A 405 36.40 -160.70 -22.51
C VAL A 405 37.53 -159.77 -22.05
N GLN A 406 37.72 -159.69 -20.74
CA GLN A 406 38.88 -159.06 -20.13
C GLN A 406 40.16 -159.72 -20.66
N ILE A 407 40.95 -158.97 -21.42
CA ILE A 407 42.34 -159.30 -21.70
C ILE A 407 43.18 -158.13 -21.19
N GLU A 408 43.71 -158.26 -19.98
CA GLU A 408 44.83 -157.44 -19.52
C GLU A 408 46.06 -157.77 -20.37
N VAL A 409 46.45 -156.84 -21.24
CA VAL A 409 47.78 -156.84 -21.87
C VAL A 409 48.52 -155.58 -21.42
N ARG A 410 49.53 -155.75 -20.56
CA ARG A 410 50.59 -154.75 -20.35
C ARG A 410 51.82 -155.14 -21.18
N PRO A 411 52.24 -154.34 -22.17
CA PRO A 411 53.57 -154.49 -22.77
C PRO A 411 54.59 -153.63 -22.02
N ARG A 412 55.54 -154.31 -21.37
CA ARG A 412 56.85 -153.76 -21.00
C ARG A 412 57.76 -153.88 -22.23
N THR A 413 58.08 -152.77 -22.89
CA THR A 413 59.45 -152.39 -23.32
C THR A 413 59.45 -151.20 -24.28
N SER A 414 60.45 -150.34 -24.07
CA SER A 414 60.87 -149.17 -24.81
C SER A 414 61.13 -149.42 -26.30
N ASN A 415 60.69 -148.51 -27.17
CA ASN A 415 61.44 -148.15 -28.36
C ASN A 415 61.26 -146.67 -28.75
N LYS A 416 62.36 -146.10 -29.25
CA LYS A 416 62.66 -144.68 -29.42
C LYS A 416 62.20 -144.15 -30.79
N TYR A 417 61.76 -142.89 -30.82
CA TYR A 417 61.41 -142.03 -31.98
C TYR A 417 60.09 -142.42 -32.68
N VAL A 418 59.12 -141.52 -32.91
CA VAL A 418 59.18 -140.30 -33.72
C VAL A 418 58.30 -139.18 -33.12
N PHE A 419 58.81 -137.95 -33.23
CA PHE A 419 58.23 -136.66 -32.87
C PHE A 419 57.09 -136.22 -33.81
N CYS A 420 55.96 -135.76 -33.26
CA CYS A 420 55.15 -134.65 -33.80
C CYS A 420 54.61 -133.81 -32.62
N ARG A 421 54.89 -132.50 -32.63
CA ARG A 421 54.55 -131.50 -31.60
C ARG A 421 53.04 -131.25 -31.51
N PRO A 422 52.44 -131.09 -30.31
CA PRO A 422 51.23 -130.31 -30.11
C PRO A 422 51.62 -128.83 -29.93
N ASN A 423 51.08 -127.97 -30.80
CA ASN A 423 51.38 -126.54 -30.80
C ASN A 423 50.64 -125.87 -29.63
N GLN A 424 51.40 -125.33 -28.68
CA GLN A 424 50.93 -124.42 -27.63
C GLN A 424 50.77 -123.02 -28.20
N ARG A 425 49.55 -122.47 -28.15
CA ARG A 425 49.13 -121.06 -28.13
C ARG A 425 47.63 -121.08 -27.78
N ASP A 426 47.04 -120.31 -26.89
CA ASP A 426 47.48 -119.27 -25.97
C ASP A 426 46.37 -119.17 -24.89
N GLN A 427 46.79 -118.74 -23.70
CA GLN A 427 46.03 -117.92 -22.75
C GLN A 427 44.63 -118.36 -22.29
N GLN A 428 44.60 -118.79 -21.01
CA GLN A 428 43.52 -118.44 -20.09
C GLN A 428 43.21 -116.95 -20.21
N VAL A 429 41.95 -116.62 -20.47
CA VAL A 429 41.39 -115.31 -20.20
C VAL A 429 40.01 -115.53 -19.60
N ASP A 430 39.94 -115.43 -18.27
CA ASP A 430 38.76 -114.92 -17.60
C ASP A 430 38.49 -113.52 -18.17
N ASN A 431 37.55 -113.39 -19.11
CA ASN A 431 37.01 -112.11 -19.58
C ASN A 431 35.57 -112.34 -20.03
N ALA A 432 34.67 -112.43 -19.06
CA ALA A 432 33.23 -112.30 -19.28
C ALA A 432 32.72 -110.87 -19.04
N ASP A 433 33.53 -109.96 -18.47
CA ASP A 433 33.05 -108.65 -18.01
C ASP A 433 33.70 -107.41 -18.68
N LEU A 434 34.64 -107.56 -19.63
CA LEU A 434 35.35 -106.40 -20.22
C LEU A 434 34.83 -105.92 -21.60
N ARG A 435 33.60 -106.29 -21.99
CA ARG A 435 32.95 -105.69 -23.18
C ARG A 435 31.92 -104.61 -22.85
N ASP A 436 31.55 -104.46 -21.59
CA ASP A 436 30.62 -103.42 -21.16
C ASP A 436 31.35 -102.13 -20.75
N GLU A 437 32.54 -102.20 -20.15
CA GLU A 437 33.28 -100.99 -19.72
C GLU A 437 33.77 -100.10 -20.89
N GLN A 438 34.22 -100.68 -22.01
CA GLN A 438 34.60 -99.87 -23.20
C GLN A 438 33.40 -99.30 -23.95
N LEU A 439 32.23 -99.92 -23.82
CA LEU A 439 30.99 -99.43 -24.40
C LEU A 439 30.35 -98.36 -23.50
N GLU A 440 30.44 -98.52 -22.18
CA GLU A 440 30.09 -97.50 -21.19
C GLU A 440 31.02 -96.29 -21.28
N GLU A 441 32.35 -96.45 -21.41
CA GLU A 441 33.25 -95.31 -21.63
C GLU A 441 32.94 -94.57 -22.94
N LEU A 442 32.61 -95.26 -24.04
CA LEU A 442 32.22 -94.62 -25.30
C LEU A 442 30.84 -93.97 -25.25
N VAL A 443 29.92 -94.52 -24.46
CA VAL A 443 28.59 -93.92 -24.21
C VAL A 443 28.74 -92.71 -23.28
N ASP A 444 29.55 -92.78 -22.24
CA ASP A 444 29.84 -91.70 -21.31
C ASP A 444 30.63 -90.57 -21.99
N GLU A 445 31.59 -90.88 -22.86
CA GLU A 445 32.27 -89.88 -23.70
C GLU A 445 31.30 -89.23 -24.71
N ARG A 446 30.40 -89.99 -25.33
CA ARG A 446 29.38 -89.40 -26.23
C ARG A 446 28.33 -88.60 -25.48
N VAL A 447 27.92 -89.03 -24.29
CA VAL A 447 26.96 -88.31 -23.43
C VAL A 447 27.62 -87.05 -22.87
N ALA A 448 28.89 -87.10 -22.48
CA ALA A 448 29.66 -85.93 -22.06
C ALA A 448 29.88 -84.95 -23.23
N ALA A 449 30.19 -85.44 -24.43
CA ALA A 449 30.30 -84.61 -25.62
C ALA A 449 28.95 -83.96 -26.00
N PHE A 450 27.85 -84.72 -25.92
CA PHE A 450 26.51 -84.20 -26.20
C PHE A 450 26.05 -83.21 -25.13
N ALA A 451 26.39 -83.44 -23.85
CA ALA A 451 26.12 -82.51 -22.76
C ALA A 451 26.94 -81.22 -22.90
N ALA A 452 28.20 -81.31 -23.33
CA ALA A 452 29.02 -80.13 -23.63
C ALA A 452 28.45 -79.31 -24.80
N GLU A 453 28.01 -79.97 -25.88
CA GLU A 453 27.36 -79.29 -27.01
C GLU A 453 26.02 -78.65 -26.61
N LEU A 454 25.27 -79.28 -25.71
CA LEU A 454 24.02 -78.71 -25.17
C LEU A 454 24.27 -77.51 -24.27
N VAL A 455 25.32 -77.56 -23.43
CA VAL A 455 25.71 -76.42 -22.58
C VAL A 455 26.19 -75.25 -23.44
N GLU A 456 26.96 -75.49 -24.49
CA GLU A 456 27.40 -74.46 -25.42
C GLU A 456 26.22 -73.81 -26.17
N LYS A 457 25.28 -74.61 -26.69
CA LYS A 457 24.05 -74.09 -27.33
C LYS A 457 23.12 -73.35 -26.36
N VAL A 458 23.02 -73.81 -25.11
CA VAL A 458 22.25 -73.10 -24.08
C VAL A 458 22.93 -71.78 -23.73
N TRP A 459 24.27 -71.72 -23.69
CA TRP A 459 25.01 -70.47 -23.50
C TRP A 459 24.88 -69.52 -24.68
N GLU A 460 24.85 -70.00 -25.93
CA GLU A 460 24.52 -69.15 -27.09
C GLU A 460 23.11 -68.56 -26.97
N VAL A 461 22.10 -69.38 -26.63
CA VAL A 461 20.72 -68.90 -26.48
C VAL A 461 20.57 -67.94 -25.30
N VAL A 462 21.23 -68.20 -24.18
CA VAL A 462 21.22 -67.29 -23.02
C VAL A 462 21.96 -65.98 -23.35
N GLY A 463 23.08 -66.05 -24.07
CA GLY A 463 23.81 -64.87 -24.54
C GLY A 463 22.98 -64.01 -25.50
N ASP A 464 22.21 -64.64 -26.39
CA ASP A 464 21.29 -63.95 -27.30
C ASP A 464 20.11 -63.30 -26.54
N ILE A 465 19.61 -63.93 -25.48
CA ILE A 465 18.55 -63.39 -24.61
C ILE A 465 19.07 -62.20 -23.77
N GLU A 466 20.29 -62.27 -23.23
CA GLU A 466 20.91 -61.15 -22.51
C GLU A 466 21.22 -59.96 -23.44
N MET A 467 21.64 -60.21 -24.67
CA MET A 467 21.83 -59.18 -25.70
C MET A 467 20.52 -58.50 -26.14
N LEU A 468 19.38 -59.21 -26.09
CA LEU A 468 18.06 -58.64 -26.32
C LEU A 468 17.61 -57.76 -25.14
N ASN A 469 17.84 -58.18 -23.89
CA ASN A 469 17.52 -57.38 -22.71
C ASN A 469 18.39 -56.11 -22.59
N CYS A 470 19.68 -56.17 -22.97
CA CYS A 470 20.54 -54.98 -22.97
C CYS A 470 20.21 -53.98 -24.09
N ARG A 471 19.57 -54.42 -25.19
CA ARG A 471 19.11 -53.52 -26.26
C ARG A 471 17.88 -52.71 -25.87
N ASP A 472 16.97 -53.29 -25.10
CA ASP A 472 15.77 -52.59 -24.65
C ASP A 472 16.09 -51.52 -23.57
N GLU A 473 17.09 -51.75 -22.71
CA GLU A 473 17.59 -50.71 -21.79
C GLU A 473 18.30 -49.54 -22.51
N PHE A 474 18.94 -49.80 -23.66
CA PHE A 474 19.65 -48.76 -24.41
C PHE A 474 18.72 -47.86 -25.23
N ILE A 475 17.52 -48.35 -25.61
CA ILE A 475 16.51 -47.54 -26.28
C ILE A 475 15.81 -46.61 -25.27
N PHE A 476 15.60 -47.07 -24.03
CA PHE A 476 14.94 -46.27 -23.00
C PHE A 476 15.77 -45.07 -22.49
N ARG A 477 17.10 -45.10 -22.63
CA ARG A 477 17.99 -43.98 -22.23
C ARG A 477 18.20 -42.89 -23.29
N ARG A 478 17.65 -43.04 -24.50
CA ARG A 478 17.84 -42.07 -25.58
C ARG A 478 16.63 -41.17 -25.85
N GLU A 479 15.51 -41.40 -25.17
CA GLU A 479 14.25 -40.63 -25.31
C GLU A 479 13.82 -39.89 -24.03
N THR A 480 14.68 -39.79 -23.01
CA THR A 480 14.61 -38.78 -21.94
C THR A 480 15.65 -37.70 -22.20
#